data_AF-A0A0B7BBL5-F1
#
_entry.id   AF-A0A0B7BBL5-F1
#
_cell.length_a   1.000
_cell.length_b   1.000
_cell.length_c   1.000
_cell.angle_alpha   90.00
_cell.angle_beta   90.00
_cell.angle_gamma   90.00
#
_symmetry.space_group_name_H-M   'P 1'
#
loop_
_entity.id
_entity.type
_entity.pdbx_description
1 polymer ?
#
loop_
_entity_poly.entity_id
_entity_poly.type
_entity_poly.pdbx_seq_one_letter_code
_entity_poly.pdbx_strand_id
1 'polypeptide(L)'
;MAESLRFDGKVVLVTGAGNGLGKAYALAFAERGASVVVNDLGGSPSGDGRGSKPADDVVKEITLKGGKAVANYDSVENGDKVVQTALDAFGRIDVVVNNAGILRDKTFARLSDEDWDIVQKVHMKGSFLISRAAWPHMRKQGYGRIIMISSTSGIYGNFGQANYSAAKLGLAGLSKTLSLEGVKYGIHSNCVAPTAASRLTETVFSNELMHALKPEYVAPVIVYLCHDSCKETGGLFEVGGGWAAKLRWQRTEGVVLRDQNGRFTAENVRDNWDRVTDFAKYTTPSTNHEANSLIIELANKLELEEKEAKAASDSSDPVALAKTFKGKPLEFKYTERDAIIYALGVGVSTQQEGHLKLLFELSGEFEVLPTFGVIPAFACLHESTLKGIPGFKIDPTKILHGEQYLELYTPLPPSGKLTSK
;
A
#
# COMPACT_ATOMS: atom_id res chain seq x y z
N MET A 1 -22.62 1.50 27.52
CA MET A 1 -22.91 1.09 26.13
C MET A 1 -22.36 2.17 25.22
N ALA A 2 -21.60 1.83 24.18
CA ALA A 2 -21.14 2.83 23.22
C ALA A 2 -22.35 3.48 22.51
N GLU A 3 -22.28 4.79 22.26
CA GLU A 3 -23.31 5.50 21.49
C GLU A 3 -23.48 4.87 20.10
N SER A 4 -24.73 4.74 19.65
CA SER A 4 -25.03 4.20 18.33
C SER A 4 -24.57 5.15 17.22
N LEU A 5 -23.93 4.62 16.17
CA LEU A 5 -23.60 5.40 14.96
C LEU A 5 -24.90 5.79 14.21
N ARG A 6 -25.15 7.10 14.10
CA ARG A 6 -26.38 7.69 13.54
C ARG A 6 -26.05 8.61 12.35
N PHE A 7 -27.04 8.81 11.49
CA PHE A 7 -26.96 9.62 10.26
C PHE A 7 -28.10 10.63 10.19
N ASP A 8 -28.67 11.00 11.34
CA ASP A 8 -29.77 11.95 11.42
C ASP A 8 -29.38 13.28 10.75
N GLY A 9 -30.21 13.74 9.81
CA GLY A 9 -29.97 14.96 9.03
C GLY A 9 -28.94 14.84 7.89
N LYS A 10 -28.38 13.64 7.64
CA LYS A 10 -27.50 13.38 6.50
C LYS A 10 -28.29 12.81 5.30
N VAL A 11 -27.86 13.18 4.10
CA VAL A 11 -28.39 12.65 2.85
C VAL A 11 -27.39 11.69 2.21
N VAL A 12 -27.84 10.46 1.96
CA VAL A 12 -27.02 9.38 1.43
C VAL A 12 -27.54 8.96 0.06
N LEU A 13 -26.71 9.11 -0.97
CA LEU A 13 -26.95 8.54 -2.30
C LEU A 13 -26.27 7.17 -2.41
N VAL A 14 -27.02 6.14 -2.80
CA VAL A 14 -26.48 4.83 -3.16
C VAL A 14 -26.87 4.50 -4.60
N THR A 15 -25.87 4.29 -5.46
CA THR A 15 -26.10 3.89 -6.86
C THR A 15 -26.20 2.37 -7.01
N GLY A 16 -27.06 1.88 -7.90
CA GLY A 16 -27.36 0.45 -8.02
C GLY A 16 -27.95 -0.14 -6.74
N ALA A 17 -28.85 0.60 -6.10
CA ALA A 17 -29.40 0.30 -4.78
C ALA A 17 -30.68 -0.57 -4.81
N GLY A 18 -31.13 -1.01 -5.98
CA GLY A 18 -32.35 -1.81 -6.11
C GLY A 18 -32.19 -3.26 -5.64
N ASN A 19 -30.95 -3.79 -5.60
CA ASN A 19 -30.68 -5.18 -5.22
C ASN A 19 -29.32 -5.33 -4.52
N GLY A 20 -29.06 -6.53 -3.97
CA GLY A 20 -27.74 -6.96 -3.46
C GLY A 20 -27.11 -6.00 -2.45
N LEU A 21 -25.82 -5.71 -2.64
CA LEU A 21 -25.02 -4.83 -1.79
C LEU A 21 -25.61 -3.42 -1.68
N GLY A 22 -25.99 -2.80 -2.81
CA GLY A 22 -26.56 -1.46 -2.80
C GLY A 22 -27.85 -1.36 -1.99
N LYS A 23 -28.73 -2.37 -2.11
CA LYS A 23 -29.95 -2.46 -1.26
C LYS A 23 -29.59 -2.56 0.22
N ALA A 24 -28.64 -3.43 0.58
CA ALA A 24 -28.22 -3.59 1.97
C ALA A 24 -27.64 -2.28 2.55
N TYR A 25 -26.86 -1.53 1.77
CA TYR A 25 -26.35 -0.22 2.18
C TYR A 25 -27.49 0.78 2.41
N ALA A 26 -28.40 0.90 1.46
CA ALA A 26 -29.54 1.83 1.55
C ALA A 26 -30.39 1.57 2.80
N LEU A 27 -30.72 0.31 3.06
CA LEU A 27 -31.46 -0.09 4.26
C LEU A 27 -30.68 0.23 5.55
N ALA A 28 -29.38 -0.09 5.60
CA ALA A 28 -28.55 0.14 6.77
C ALA A 28 -28.38 1.64 7.11
N PHE A 29 -28.28 2.51 6.10
CA PHE A 29 -28.25 3.96 6.31
C PHE A 29 -29.61 4.50 6.76
N ALA A 30 -30.70 4.04 6.14
CA ALA A 30 -32.05 4.48 6.50
C ALA A 30 -32.44 4.11 7.93
N GLU A 31 -32.12 2.88 8.37
CA GLU A 31 -32.31 2.42 9.76
C GLU A 31 -31.57 3.33 10.78
N ARG A 32 -30.48 3.96 10.33
CA ARG A 32 -29.66 4.87 11.11
C ARG A 32 -30.05 6.34 10.98
N GLY A 33 -31.20 6.65 10.38
CA GLY A 33 -31.77 8.00 10.32
C GLY A 33 -31.38 8.84 9.12
N ALA A 34 -30.63 8.28 8.16
CA ALA A 34 -30.32 8.97 6.92
C ALA A 34 -31.57 9.17 6.04
N SER A 35 -31.62 10.28 5.30
CA SER A 35 -32.47 10.41 4.12
C SER A 35 -31.74 9.79 2.93
N VAL A 36 -32.34 8.79 2.28
CA VAL A 36 -31.64 7.97 1.27
C VAL A 36 -32.17 8.22 -0.14
N VAL A 37 -31.27 8.49 -1.09
CA VAL A 37 -31.58 8.42 -2.53
C VAL A 37 -31.21 7.03 -3.03
N VAL A 38 -32.23 6.28 -3.44
CA VAL A 38 -32.11 4.92 -3.98
C VAL A 38 -32.05 5.04 -5.50
N ASN A 39 -30.84 5.08 -6.06
CA ASN A 39 -30.65 5.09 -7.51
C ASN A 39 -30.55 3.66 -8.04
N ASP A 40 -31.35 3.30 -9.04
CA ASP A 40 -31.20 2.06 -9.80
C ASP A 40 -31.82 2.22 -11.20
N LEU A 41 -31.08 1.84 -12.25
CA LEU A 41 -31.58 1.86 -13.63
C LEU A 41 -32.66 0.79 -13.88
N GLY A 42 -32.65 -0.27 -13.07
CA GLY A 42 -33.52 -1.44 -13.18
C GLY A 42 -33.26 -2.32 -14.41
N GLY A 43 -32.04 -2.28 -14.93
CA GLY A 43 -31.56 -3.16 -16.00
C GLY A 43 -31.12 -4.54 -15.49
N SER A 44 -30.74 -5.39 -16.43
CA SER A 44 -30.15 -6.71 -16.16
C SER A 44 -28.71 -6.59 -15.64
N PRO A 45 -28.16 -7.67 -15.03
CA PRO A 45 -26.74 -7.78 -14.70
C PRO A 45 -25.77 -7.56 -15.87
N SER A 46 -26.23 -7.77 -17.11
CA SER A 46 -25.46 -7.54 -18.34
C SER A 46 -25.55 -6.10 -18.87
N GLY A 47 -26.32 -5.22 -18.22
CA GLY A 47 -26.48 -3.82 -18.62
C GLY A 47 -27.60 -3.56 -19.64
N ASP A 48 -28.51 -4.51 -19.84
CA ASP A 48 -29.62 -4.39 -20.80
C ASP A 48 -30.93 -3.99 -20.10
N GLY A 49 -31.76 -3.18 -20.77
CA GLY A 49 -33.07 -2.80 -20.27
C GLY A 49 -33.07 -1.71 -19.18
N ARG A 50 -34.27 -1.31 -18.77
CA ARG A 50 -34.52 -0.29 -17.72
C ARG A 50 -35.86 -0.54 -17.04
N GLY A 51 -35.99 -0.16 -15.78
CA GLY A 51 -37.25 -0.25 -15.04
C GLY A 51 -37.21 0.49 -13.70
N SER A 52 -38.34 1.04 -13.26
CA SER A 52 -38.40 1.76 -11.97
C SER A 52 -38.50 0.83 -10.75
N LYS A 53 -39.08 -0.36 -10.96
CA LYS A 53 -39.49 -1.28 -9.90
C LYS A 53 -38.39 -1.60 -8.87
N PRO A 54 -37.12 -1.88 -9.24
CA PRO A 54 -36.10 -2.19 -8.24
C PRO A 54 -35.84 -1.06 -7.25
N ALA A 55 -35.80 0.19 -7.70
CA ALA A 55 -35.64 1.34 -6.82
C ALA A 55 -36.92 1.57 -5.98
N ASP A 56 -38.09 1.48 -6.61
CA ASP A 56 -39.39 1.66 -5.96
C ASP A 56 -39.62 0.67 -4.80
N ASP A 57 -39.29 -0.60 -5.02
CA ASP A 57 -39.49 -1.66 -4.02
C ASP A 57 -38.60 -1.41 -2.78
N VAL A 58 -37.37 -0.90 -2.95
CA VAL A 58 -36.46 -0.57 -1.85
C VAL A 58 -36.91 0.70 -1.11
N VAL A 59 -37.35 1.73 -1.84
CA VAL A 59 -37.94 2.94 -1.22
C VAL A 59 -39.18 2.59 -0.40
N LYS A 60 -40.04 1.72 -0.93
CA LYS A 60 -41.21 1.23 -0.20
C LYS A 60 -40.80 0.48 1.07
N GLU A 61 -39.80 -0.38 0.99
CA GLU A 61 -39.28 -1.11 2.15
C GLU A 61 -38.72 -0.17 3.22
N ILE A 62 -37.93 0.83 2.83
CA ILE A 62 -37.40 1.86 3.74
C ILE A 62 -38.54 2.62 4.42
N THR A 63 -39.53 3.05 3.63
CA THR A 63 -40.67 3.84 4.13
C THR A 63 -41.54 3.04 5.09
N LEU A 64 -41.79 1.75 4.81
CA LEU A 64 -42.51 0.84 5.71
C LEU A 64 -41.79 0.62 7.04
N LYS A 65 -40.46 0.73 7.06
CA LYS A 65 -39.63 0.69 8.27
C LYS A 65 -39.50 2.06 8.96
N GLY A 66 -40.22 3.09 8.51
CA GLY A 66 -40.22 4.44 9.08
C GLY A 66 -39.05 5.34 8.66
N GLY A 67 -38.24 4.90 7.69
CA GLY A 67 -37.14 5.70 7.14
C GLY A 67 -37.61 6.68 6.06
N LYS A 68 -36.68 7.51 5.57
CA LYS A 68 -36.92 8.48 4.48
C LYS A 68 -36.14 8.09 3.25
N ALA A 69 -36.81 7.90 2.13
CA ALA A 69 -36.13 7.63 0.86
C ALA A 69 -36.88 8.18 -0.35
N VAL A 70 -36.13 8.43 -1.43
CA VAL A 70 -36.65 8.77 -2.76
C VAL A 70 -35.94 7.93 -3.81
N ALA A 71 -36.65 7.53 -4.86
CA ALA A 71 -36.09 6.77 -5.96
C ALA A 71 -35.49 7.70 -7.03
N ASN A 72 -34.42 7.23 -7.69
CA ASN A 72 -33.93 7.80 -8.93
C ASN A 72 -33.72 6.67 -9.95
N TYR A 73 -34.09 6.90 -11.22
CA TYR A 73 -34.09 5.88 -12.27
C TYR A 73 -33.07 6.17 -13.39
N ASP A 74 -32.26 7.22 -13.24
CA ASP A 74 -31.27 7.59 -14.24
C ASP A 74 -30.09 6.62 -14.22
N SER A 75 -29.48 6.39 -15.39
CA SER A 75 -28.15 5.77 -15.45
C SER A 75 -27.15 6.67 -14.74
N VAL A 76 -26.16 6.05 -14.06
CA VAL A 76 -25.01 6.75 -13.45
C VAL A 76 -24.19 7.57 -14.45
N GLU A 77 -24.39 7.34 -15.75
CA GLU A 77 -23.89 8.18 -16.83
C GLU A 77 -24.46 9.59 -16.85
N ASN A 78 -25.61 9.82 -16.20
CA ASN A 78 -26.24 11.12 -16.03
C ASN A 78 -26.09 11.57 -14.56
N GLY A 79 -24.84 11.54 -14.07
CA GLY A 79 -24.57 11.73 -12.64
C GLY A 79 -25.07 13.06 -12.06
N ASP A 80 -25.20 14.10 -12.89
CA ASP A 80 -25.85 15.37 -12.55
C ASP A 80 -27.32 15.18 -12.15
N LYS A 81 -28.11 14.44 -12.94
CA LYS A 81 -29.52 14.17 -12.65
C LYS A 81 -29.72 13.32 -11.40
N VAL A 82 -28.84 12.33 -11.21
CA VAL A 82 -28.87 11.47 -10.02
C VAL A 82 -28.62 12.30 -8.75
N VAL A 83 -27.60 13.18 -8.77
CA VAL A 83 -27.32 14.07 -7.64
C VAL A 83 -28.41 15.13 -7.48
N GLN A 84 -28.98 15.65 -8.57
CA GLN A 84 -30.07 16.61 -8.52
C GLN A 84 -31.29 16.06 -7.75
N THR A 85 -31.57 14.76 -7.85
CA THR A 85 -32.63 14.12 -7.06
C THR A 85 -32.42 14.26 -5.55
N ALA A 86 -31.17 14.18 -5.07
CA ALA A 86 -30.84 14.41 -3.65
C ALA A 86 -31.09 15.86 -3.25
N LEU A 87 -30.72 16.80 -4.11
CA LEU A 87 -30.89 18.24 -3.88
C LEU A 87 -32.36 18.63 -3.88
N ASP A 88 -33.16 18.12 -4.81
CA ASP A 88 -34.58 18.44 -4.93
C ASP A 88 -35.38 17.85 -3.76
N ALA A 89 -35.08 16.59 -3.37
CA ALA A 89 -35.83 15.91 -2.31
C ALA A 89 -35.41 16.34 -0.90
N PHE A 90 -34.12 16.62 -0.69
CA PHE A 90 -33.55 16.78 0.66
C PHE A 90 -32.64 18.01 0.83
N GLY A 91 -32.37 18.77 -0.23
CA GLY A 91 -31.63 20.04 -0.17
C GLY A 91 -30.12 19.93 -0.02
N ARG A 92 -29.55 18.73 0.08
CA ARG A 92 -28.10 18.49 0.29
C ARG A 92 -27.67 17.09 -0.15
N ILE A 93 -26.35 16.86 -0.16
CA ILE A 93 -25.77 15.53 -0.38
C ILE A 93 -24.52 15.37 0.50
N ASP A 94 -24.50 14.34 1.35
CA ASP A 94 -23.46 14.15 2.37
C ASP A 94 -22.60 12.92 2.12
N VAL A 95 -23.23 11.85 1.64
CA VAL A 95 -22.59 10.57 1.38
C VAL A 95 -22.94 10.09 -0.02
N VAL A 96 -21.94 9.64 -0.76
CA VAL A 96 -22.11 8.99 -2.07
C VAL A 96 -21.47 7.61 -2.01
N VAL A 97 -22.27 6.57 -2.26
CA VAL A 97 -21.79 5.20 -2.42
C VAL A 97 -21.91 4.81 -3.89
N ASN A 98 -20.79 4.85 -4.61
CA ASN A 98 -20.70 4.44 -6.01
C ASN A 98 -20.64 2.91 -6.10
N ASN A 99 -21.81 2.28 -6.18
CA ASN A 99 -21.97 0.82 -6.16
C ASN A 99 -22.51 0.23 -7.47
N ALA A 100 -23.19 1.01 -8.32
CA ALA A 100 -23.72 0.53 -9.60
C ALA A 100 -22.67 -0.22 -10.45
N GLY A 101 -23.10 -1.32 -11.07
CA GLY A 101 -22.20 -2.19 -11.81
C GLY A 101 -22.89 -3.28 -12.61
N ILE A 102 -22.18 -3.79 -13.61
CA ILE A 102 -22.61 -4.83 -14.54
C ILE A 102 -21.45 -5.78 -14.83
N LEU A 103 -21.71 -6.91 -15.50
CA LEU A 103 -20.68 -7.83 -15.97
C LEU A 103 -20.80 -8.11 -17.48
N ARG A 104 -19.64 -8.18 -18.14
CA ARG A 104 -19.46 -8.59 -19.54
C ARG A 104 -18.21 -9.45 -19.64
N ASP A 105 -18.26 -10.61 -18.98
CA ASP A 105 -17.11 -11.50 -18.86
C ASP A 105 -16.81 -12.20 -20.18
N LYS A 106 -15.59 -12.00 -20.68
CA LYS A 106 -15.04 -12.60 -21.90
C LYS A 106 -13.54 -12.84 -21.72
N THR A 107 -13.05 -13.96 -22.24
CA THR A 107 -11.60 -14.13 -22.43
C THR A 107 -11.05 -12.95 -23.23
N PHE A 108 -9.85 -12.47 -22.93
CA PHE A 108 -9.29 -11.25 -23.54
C PHE A 108 -9.40 -11.22 -25.09
N ALA A 109 -9.09 -12.33 -25.77
CA ALA A 109 -9.18 -12.44 -27.23
C ALA A 109 -10.60 -12.36 -27.81
N ARG A 110 -11.65 -12.53 -26.99
CA ARG A 110 -13.07 -12.48 -27.38
C ARG A 110 -13.78 -11.25 -26.83
N LEU A 111 -13.05 -10.36 -26.18
CA LEU A 111 -13.60 -9.15 -25.60
C LEU A 111 -13.85 -8.15 -26.75
N SER A 112 -15.11 -7.80 -26.98
CA SER A 112 -15.46 -6.78 -27.97
C SER A 112 -15.26 -5.37 -27.41
N ASP A 113 -15.14 -4.38 -28.30
CA ASP A 113 -15.08 -2.97 -27.91
C ASP A 113 -16.34 -2.56 -27.12
N GLU A 114 -17.51 -3.08 -27.47
CA GLU A 114 -18.76 -2.82 -26.76
C GLU A 114 -18.74 -3.40 -25.33
N ASP A 115 -18.25 -4.64 -25.17
CA ASP A 115 -18.09 -5.28 -23.85
C ASP A 115 -17.10 -4.51 -22.97
N TRP A 116 -16.06 -3.92 -23.57
CA TRP A 116 -15.12 -3.06 -22.86
C TRP A 116 -15.78 -1.73 -22.45
N ASP A 117 -16.33 -1.02 -23.43
CA ASP A 117 -16.85 0.33 -23.27
C ASP A 117 -17.98 0.40 -22.27
N ILE A 118 -18.95 -0.53 -22.32
CA ILE A 118 -20.10 -0.51 -21.40
C ILE A 118 -19.65 -0.69 -19.94
N VAL A 119 -18.67 -1.57 -19.70
CA VAL A 119 -18.11 -1.80 -18.35
C VAL A 119 -17.38 -0.56 -17.86
N GLN A 120 -16.53 0.07 -18.69
CA GLN A 120 -15.87 1.32 -18.30
C GLN A 120 -16.86 2.46 -18.07
N LYS A 121 -17.89 2.54 -18.90
CA LYS A 121 -18.90 3.61 -18.87
C LYS A 121 -19.74 3.56 -17.59
N VAL A 122 -20.20 2.38 -17.18
CA VAL A 122 -21.01 2.20 -15.97
C VAL A 122 -20.15 2.31 -14.72
N HIS A 123 -19.02 1.60 -14.65
CA HIS A 123 -18.22 1.54 -13.43
C HIS A 123 -17.35 2.78 -13.23
N MET A 124 -16.39 3.02 -14.13
CA MET A 124 -15.40 4.08 -13.99
C MET A 124 -15.99 5.44 -14.25
N LYS A 125 -16.53 5.63 -15.47
CA LYS A 125 -17.07 6.93 -15.88
C LYS A 125 -18.30 7.31 -15.05
N GLY A 126 -19.21 6.38 -14.79
CA GLY A 126 -20.38 6.61 -13.94
C GLY A 126 -19.99 7.09 -12.54
N SER A 127 -19.08 6.40 -11.85
CA SER A 127 -18.60 6.81 -10.51
C SER A 127 -17.93 8.17 -10.52
N PHE A 128 -17.14 8.47 -11.57
CA PHE A 128 -16.57 9.80 -11.79
C PHE A 128 -17.66 10.87 -11.93
N LEU A 129 -18.67 10.64 -12.78
CA LEU A 129 -19.71 11.63 -13.06
C LEU A 129 -20.57 11.93 -11.84
N ILE A 130 -20.97 10.90 -11.08
CA ILE A 130 -21.70 11.05 -9.81
C ILE A 130 -20.87 11.83 -8.80
N SER A 131 -19.62 11.42 -8.58
CA SER A 131 -18.75 12.08 -7.60
C SER A 131 -18.45 13.53 -7.99
N ARG A 132 -18.23 13.79 -9.29
CA ARG A 132 -18.03 15.13 -9.83
C ARG A 132 -19.26 16.03 -9.62
N ALA A 133 -20.47 15.50 -9.81
CA ALA A 133 -21.70 16.24 -9.59
C ALA A 133 -21.92 16.57 -8.10
N ALA A 134 -21.60 15.66 -7.19
CA ALA A 134 -21.72 15.89 -5.74
C ALA A 134 -20.64 16.81 -5.15
N TRP A 135 -19.45 16.84 -5.77
CA TRP A 135 -18.25 17.49 -5.23
C TRP A 135 -18.42 18.98 -4.86
N PRO A 136 -19.02 19.85 -5.70
CA PRO A 136 -19.19 21.27 -5.34
C PRO A 136 -20.05 21.48 -4.09
N HIS A 137 -21.06 20.62 -3.89
CA HIS A 137 -21.95 20.67 -2.73
C HIS A 137 -21.21 20.25 -1.47
N MET A 138 -20.51 19.10 -1.52
CA MET A 138 -19.68 18.61 -0.41
C MET A 138 -18.58 19.60 -0.02
N ARG A 139 -17.95 20.25 -1.01
CA ARG A 139 -16.94 21.27 -0.77
C ARG A 139 -17.52 22.51 -0.10
N LYS A 140 -18.67 23.00 -0.56
CA LYS A 140 -19.34 24.18 0.01
C LYS A 140 -19.76 23.96 1.46
N GLN A 141 -20.21 22.76 1.80
CA GLN A 141 -20.67 22.42 3.15
C GLN A 141 -19.53 22.05 4.13
N GLY A 142 -18.30 21.83 3.63
CA GLY A 142 -17.18 21.40 4.46
C GLY A 142 -17.30 19.96 4.99
N TYR A 143 -18.04 19.10 4.28
CA TYR A 143 -18.28 17.71 4.67
C TYR A 143 -18.56 16.86 3.43
N GLY A 144 -17.98 15.66 3.35
CA GLY A 144 -18.39 14.67 2.37
C GLY A 144 -17.81 13.29 2.66
N ARG A 145 -18.53 12.24 2.27
CA ARG A 145 -18.03 10.86 2.32
C ARG A 145 -18.32 10.18 0.99
N ILE A 146 -17.28 9.63 0.37
CA ILE A 146 -17.37 8.99 -0.94
C ILE A 146 -16.82 7.58 -0.81
N ILE A 147 -17.61 6.61 -1.24
CA ILE A 147 -17.21 5.21 -1.33
C ILE A 147 -17.14 4.80 -2.79
N MET A 148 -16.01 4.20 -3.16
CA MET A 148 -15.82 3.55 -4.44
C MET A 148 -15.83 2.03 -4.27
N ILE A 149 -16.72 1.32 -4.95
CA ILE A 149 -16.76 -0.14 -4.90
C ILE A 149 -15.84 -0.75 -5.97
N SER A 150 -14.67 -1.21 -5.54
CA SER A 150 -13.73 -2.03 -6.31
C SER A 150 -14.11 -3.52 -6.23
N SER A 151 -13.16 -4.43 -6.42
CA SER A 151 -13.31 -5.87 -6.29
C SER A 151 -11.94 -6.54 -6.13
N THR A 152 -11.93 -7.76 -5.60
CA THR A 152 -10.73 -8.62 -5.59
C THR A 152 -10.26 -8.93 -7.02
N SER A 153 -11.17 -9.07 -8.00
CA SER A 153 -10.81 -9.17 -9.42
C SER A 153 -10.04 -7.95 -9.92
N GLY A 154 -10.34 -6.74 -9.42
CA GLY A 154 -9.58 -5.54 -9.73
C GLY A 154 -8.18 -5.56 -9.12
N ILE A 155 -8.08 -5.97 -7.85
CA ILE A 155 -6.82 -5.95 -7.09
C ILE A 155 -5.85 -7.04 -7.57
N TYR A 156 -6.35 -8.27 -7.77
CA TYR A 156 -5.53 -9.45 -8.02
C TYR A 156 -5.63 -9.98 -9.45
N GLY A 157 -6.53 -9.43 -10.26
CA GLY A 157 -6.90 -10.00 -11.55
C GLY A 157 -7.88 -11.17 -11.41
N ASN A 158 -8.65 -11.43 -12.45
CA ASN A 158 -9.45 -12.65 -12.58
C ASN A 158 -9.57 -13.05 -14.04
N PHE A 159 -9.55 -14.36 -14.32
CA PHE A 159 -9.60 -14.86 -15.69
C PHE A 159 -10.91 -14.45 -16.37
N GLY A 160 -10.82 -13.91 -17.59
CA GLY A 160 -11.98 -13.49 -18.36
C GLY A 160 -12.62 -12.16 -17.94
N GLN A 161 -11.97 -11.38 -17.08
CA GLN A 161 -12.51 -10.13 -16.53
C GLN A 161 -11.63 -8.90 -16.80
N ALA A 162 -10.90 -8.84 -17.91
CA ALA A 162 -9.93 -7.76 -18.17
C ALA A 162 -10.57 -6.35 -18.15
N ASN A 163 -11.73 -6.17 -18.78
CA ASN A 163 -12.52 -4.93 -18.73
C ASN A 163 -12.92 -4.57 -17.28
N TYR A 164 -13.48 -5.53 -16.55
CA TYR A 164 -13.99 -5.35 -15.20
C TYR A 164 -12.86 -5.07 -14.20
N SER A 165 -11.77 -5.85 -14.24
CA SER A 165 -10.59 -5.65 -13.40
C SER A 165 -9.97 -4.27 -13.62
N ALA A 166 -9.81 -3.86 -14.89
CA ALA A 166 -9.30 -2.52 -15.22
C ALA A 166 -10.19 -1.42 -14.64
N ALA A 167 -11.52 -1.54 -14.79
CA ALA A 167 -12.46 -0.58 -14.22
C ALA A 167 -12.38 -0.54 -12.68
N LYS A 168 -12.37 -1.71 -12.03
CA LYS A 168 -12.41 -1.82 -10.58
C LYS A 168 -11.13 -1.36 -9.90
N LEU A 169 -9.96 -1.60 -10.49
CA LEU A 169 -8.72 -1.06 -9.96
C LEU A 169 -8.59 0.45 -10.25
N GLY A 170 -9.10 0.91 -11.40
CA GLY A 170 -9.19 2.34 -11.72
C GLY A 170 -9.97 3.13 -10.66
N LEU A 171 -11.02 2.54 -10.08
CA LEU A 171 -11.81 3.17 -9.02
C LEU A 171 -10.99 3.37 -7.72
N ALA A 172 -10.07 2.47 -7.41
CA ALA A 172 -9.15 2.64 -6.28
C ALA A 172 -8.19 3.81 -6.52
N GLY A 173 -7.67 3.94 -7.75
CA GLY A 173 -6.86 5.09 -8.17
C GLY A 173 -7.63 6.42 -8.09
N LEU A 174 -8.87 6.46 -8.61
CA LEU A 174 -9.75 7.62 -8.51
C LEU A 174 -10.03 8.01 -7.05
N SER A 175 -10.38 7.04 -6.21
CA SER A 175 -10.61 7.27 -4.78
C SER A 175 -9.38 7.86 -4.09
N LYS A 176 -8.18 7.35 -4.40
CA LYS A 176 -6.93 7.85 -3.84
C LYS A 176 -6.73 9.33 -4.17
N THR A 177 -6.91 9.75 -5.41
CA THR A 177 -6.78 11.18 -5.77
C THR A 177 -7.84 12.04 -5.10
N LEU A 178 -9.11 11.60 -5.08
CA LEU A 178 -10.20 12.32 -4.40
C LEU A 178 -9.93 12.49 -2.90
N SER A 179 -9.30 11.51 -2.24
CA SER A 179 -8.94 11.62 -0.83
C SER A 179 -7.95 12.77 -0.56
N LEU A 180 -6.98 12.98 -1.47
CA LEU A 180 -5.97 14.02 -1.36
C LEU A 180 -6.56 15.40 -1.64
N GLU A 181 -7.42 15.53 -2.66
CA GLU A 181 -8.06 16.80 -2.99
C GLU A 181 -9.14 17.21 -1.98
N GLY A 182 -9.77 16.23 -1.34
CA GLY A 182 -10.93 16.40 -0.46
C GLY A 182 -10.59 16.72 1.00
N VAL A 183 -9.42 16.29 1.50
CA VAL A 183 -9.08 16.35 2.93
C VAL A 183 -9.22 17.76 3.53
N LYS A 184 -8.77 18.79 2.81
CA LYS A 184 -8.86 20.19 3.25
C LYS A 184 -10.29 20.75 3.34
N TYR A 185 -11.25 20.05 2.75
CA TYR A 185 -12.67 20.41 2.75
C TYR A 185 -13.52 19.47 3.61
N GLY A 186 -12.90 18.58 4.41
CA GLY A 186 -13.64 17.60 5.21
C GLY A 186 -14.29 16.47 4.38
N ILE A 187 -13.83 16.28 3.14
CA ILE A 187 -14.32 15.23 2.23
C ILE A 187 -13.38 14.04 2.30
N HIS A 188 -13.91 12.88 2.70
CA HIS A 188 -13.15 11.63 2.70
C HIS A 188 -13.61 10.75 1.54
N SER A 189 -12.65 10.16 0.84
CA SER A 189 -12.90 9.11 -0.15
C SER A 189 -12.19 7.82 0.29
N ASN A 190 -12.90 6.69 0.25
CA ASN A 190 -12.33 5.36 0.52
C ASN A 190 -12.82 4.36 -0.53
N CYS A 191 -12.06 3.28 -0.70
CA CYS A 191 -12.36 2.22 -1.65
C CYS A 191 -12.57 0.89 -0.93
N VAL A 192 -13.58 0.13 -1.36
CA VAL A 192 -13.93 -1.17 -0.76
C VAL A 192 -14.05 -2.22 -1.87
N ALA A 193 -13.41 -3.36 -1.69
CA ALA A 193 -13.52 -4.57 -2.50
C ALA A 193 -14.38 -5.59 -1.73
N PRO A 194 -15.71 -5.58 -1.94
CA PRO A 194 -16.60 -6.46 -1.22
C PRO A 194 -16.61 -7.87 -1.83
N THR A 195 -16.83 -8.86 -0.98
CA THR A 195 -17.14 -10.24 -1.36
C THR A 195 -18.50 -10.60 -0.76
N ALA A 196 -19.52 -10.69 -1.62
CA ALA A 196 -20.89 -11.00 -1.20
C ALA A 196 -21.66 -11.78 -2.27
N ALA A 197 -22.65 -12.53 -1.80
CA ALA A 197 -23.66 -13.21 -2.58
C ALA A 197 -24.58 -12.19 -3.25
N SER A 198 -24.72 -12.29 -4.57
CA SER A 198 -25.63 -11.48 -5.37
C SER A 198 -25.90 -12.20 -6.70
N ARG A 199 -26.82 -11.66 -7.50
CA ARG A 199 -27.06 -12.13 -8.87
C ARG A 199 -25.79 -12.14 -9.74
N LEU A 200 -24.79 -11.31 -9.41
CA LEU A 200 -23.51 -11.26 -10.14
C LEU A 200 -22.55 -12.40 -9.75
N THR A 201 -22.74 -13.04 -8.60
CA THR A 201 -21.82 -14.08 -8.07
C THR A 201 -22.43 -15.48 -8.07
N GLU A 202 -23.70 -15.62 -8.48
CA GLU A 202 -24.44 -16.89 -8.58
C GLU A 202 -23.75 -17.93 -9.47
N THR A 203 -23.05 -17.50 -10.53
CA THR A 203 -22.34 -18.41 -11.44
C THR A 203 -21.00 -18.91 -10.90
N VAL A 204 -20.51 -18.34 -9.81
CA VAL A 204 -19.17 -18.60 -9.26
C VAL A 204 -19.22 -19.26 -7.88
N PHE A 205 -20.20 -18.90 -7.05
CA PHE A 205 -20.28 -19.40 -5.67
C PHE A 205 -21.15 -20.64 -5.53
N SER A 206 -20.74 -21.55 -4.63
CA SER A 206 -21.60 -22.65 -4.17
C SER A 206 -22.78 -22.12 -3.35
N ASN A 207 -23.86 -22.91 -3.24
CA ASN A 207 -25.02 -22.56 -2.44
C ASN A 207 -24.67 -22.24 -0.97
N GLU A 208 -23.73 -22.98 -0.39
CA GLU A 208 -23.24 -22.76 0.98
C GLU A 208 -22.55 -21.40 1.12
N LEU A 209 -21.69 -21.03 0.15
CA LEU A 209 -21.04 -19.72 0.12
C LEU A 209 -22.04 -18.59 -0.10
N MET A 210 -23.07 -18.81 -0.92
CA MET A 210 -24.16 -17.84 -1.11
C MET A 210 -24.91 -17.56 0.19
N HIS A 211 -25.05 -18.54 1.08
CA HIS A 211 -25.66 -18.35 2.40
C HIS A 211 -24.73 -17.64 3.40
N ALA A 212 -23.42 -17.91 3.33
CA ALA A 212 -22.44 -17.35 4.25
C ALA A 212 -22.05 -15.90 3.92
N LEU A 213 -22.04 -15.53 2.64
CA LEU A 213 -21.53 -14.24 2.16
C LEU A 213 -22.64 -13.21 1.98
N LYS A 214 -23.44 -12.98 3.02
CA LYS A 214 -24.58 -12.07 2.96
C LYS A 214 -24.14 -10.61 2.75
N PRO A 215 -24.80 -9.82 1.87
CA PRO A 215 -24.54 -8.38 1.70
C PRO A 215 -24.54 -7.57 3.01
N GLU A 216 -25.34 -8.00 3.98
CA GLU A 216 -25.47 -7.40 5.31
C GLU A 216 -24.18 -7.47 6.13
N TYR A 217 -23.23 -8.34 5.77
CA TYR A 217 -21.92 -8.41 6.41
C TYR A 217 -20.91 -7.38 5.85
N VAL A 218 -21.24 -6.69 4.77
CA VAL A 218 -20.43 -5.61 4.20
C VAL A 218 -20.95 -4.24 4.64
N ALA A 219 -22.27 -4.09 4.73
CA ALA A 219 -22.92 -2.81 5.02
C ALA A 219 -22.40 -2.07 6.28
N PRO A 220 -22.10 -2.74 7.42
CA PRO A 220 -21.57 -2.06 8.60
C PRO A 220 -20.24 -1.34 8.37
N VAL A 221 -19.36 -1.89 7.53
CA VAL A 221 -18.08 -1.26 7.19
C VAL A 221 -18.30 0.01 6.36
N ILE A 222 -19.21 -0.05 5.37
CA ILE A 222 -19.59 1.11 4.56
C ILE A 222 -20.20 2.21 5.45
N VAL A 223 -21.11 1.83 6.35
CA VAL A 223 -21.71 2.75 7.32
C VAL A 223 -20.62 3.42 8.17
N TYR A 224 -19.68 2.67 8.74
CA TYR A 224 -18.62 3.26 9.56
C TYR A 224 -17.71 4.20 8.75
N LEU A 225 -17.28 3.80 7.55
CA LEU A 225 -16.44 4.64 6.69
C LEU A 225 -17.10 5.97 6.30
N CYS A 226 -18.44 6.02 6.31
CA CYS A 226 -19.22 7.20 6.00
C CYS A 226 -19.66 8.01 7.23
N HIS A 227 -19.32 7.60 8.45
CA HIS A 227 -19.74 8.30 9.66
C HIS A 227 -18.82 9.50 9.98
N ASP A 228 -19.36 10.49 10.71
CA ASP A 228 -18.62 11.70 11.11
C ASP A 228 -17.39 11.38 11.97
N SER A 229 -17.48 10.34 12.82
CA SER A 229 -16.38 9.89 13.69
C SER A 229 -15.24 9.17 12.95
N CYS A 230 -15.46 8.75 11.70
CA CYS A 230 -14.45 8.05 10.93
C CYS A 230 -13.46 9.05 10.32
N LYS A 231 -12.18 8.91 10.72
CA LYS A 231 -11.07 9.73 10.23
C LYS A 231 -10.36 9.14 9.01
N GLU A 232 -10.77 7.96 8.57
CA GLU A 232 -10.10 7.24 7.48
C GLU A 232 -10.39 7.89 6.13
N THR A 233 -9.35 8.11 5.33
CA THR A 233 -9.47 8.50 3.92
C THR A 233 -8.29 7.96 3.10
N GLY A 234 -8.55 7.63 1.84
CA GLY A 234 -7.56 7.06 0.92
C GLY A 234 -7.25 5.59 1.21
N GLY A 235 -8.07 4.93 2.02
CA GLY A 235 -7.94 3.51 2.34
C GLY A 235 -8.56 2.61 1.26
N LEU A 236 -7.99 1.41 1.12
CA LEU A 236 -8.52 0.31 0.33
C LEU A 236 -8.81 -0.86 1.28
N PHE A 237 -10.03 -1.38 1.25
CA PHE A 237 -10.47 -2.43 2.18
C PHE A 237 -11.05 -3.63 1.44
N GLU A 238 -10.69 -4.83 1.85
CA GLU A 238 -11.48 -6.03 1.53
C GLU A 238 -12.47 -6.30 2.65
N VAL A 239 -13.69 -6.71 2.27
CA VAL A 239 -14.77 -6.95 3.24
C VAL A 239 -15.67 -8.10 2.76
N GLY A 240 -15.96 -9.07 3.63
CA GLY A 240 -16.87 -10.17 3.33
C GLY A 240 -17.01 -11.13 4.51
N GLY A 241 -18.18 -11.77 4.66
CA GLY A 241 -18.40 -12.80 5.68
C GLY A 241 -18.20 -12.35 7.13
N GLY A 242 -18.26 -11.04 7.41
CA GLY A 242 -18.00 -10.47 8.74
C GLY A 242 -16.53 -10.13 9.01
N TRP A 243 -15.64 -10.36 8.05
CA TRP A 243 -14.24 -9.98 8.09
C TRP A 243 -13.97 -8.72 7.26
N ALA A 244 -12.99 -7.92 7.70
CA ALA A 244 -12.48 -6.80 6.95
C ALA A 244 -10.97 -6.65 7.14
N ALA A 245 -10.25 -6.26 6.09
CA ALA A 245 -8.84 -5.89 6.17
C ALA A 245 -8.52 -4.68 5.30
N LYS A 246 -7.49 -3.93 5.71
CA LYS A 246 -6.94 -2.80 4.96
C LYS A 246 -5.76 -3.26 4.11
N LEU A 247 -5.73 -2.83 2.86
CA LEU A 247 -4.65 -3.09 1.91
C LEU A 247 -3.76 -1.85 1.77
N ARG A 248 -2.47 -2.08 1.45
CA ARG A 248 -1.51 -1.03 1.10
C ARG A 248 -0.44 -1.58 0.15
N TRP A 249 0.21 -0.68 -0.58
CA TRP A 249 1.37 -1.03 -1.40
C TRP A 249 2.63 -1.26 -0.55
N GLN A 250 3.42 -2.24 -0.97
CA GLN A 250 4.81 -2.43 -0.53
C GLN A 250 5.71 -2.32 -1.76
N ARG A 251 6.89 -1.72 -1.58
CA ARG A 251 7.93 -1.61 -2.60
C ARG A 251 9.22 -2.18 -2.03
N THR A 252 9.91 -3.05 -2.76
CA THR A 252 11.25 -3.52 -2.37
C THR A 252 12.19 -2.33 -2.13
N GLU A 253 13.27 -2.54 -1.37
CA GLU A 253 14.30 -1.50 -1.22
C GLU A 253 14.92 -1.13 -2.58
N GLY A 254 14.90 -2.07 -3.52
CA GLY A 254 15.46 -1.91 -4.85
C GLY A 254 16.99 -1.98 -4.83
N VAL A 255 17.59 -1.78 -5.99
CA VAL A 255 19.05 -1.84 -6.18
C VAL A 255 19.45 -0.89 -7.30
N VAL A 256 20.61 -0.25 -7.17
CA VAL A 256 21.23 0.49 -8.27
C VAL A 256 21.72 -0.51 -9.32
N LEU A 257 21.20 -0.39 -10.53
CA LEU A 257 21.50 -1.31 -11.64
C LEU A 257 22.60 -0.82 -12.58
N ARG A 258 23.17 0.36 -12.32
CA ARG A 258 24.36 0.83 -13.04
C ARG A 258 25.60 0.12 -12.49
N ASP A 259 26.51 -0.27 -13.37
CA ASP A 259 27.82 -0.77 -12.94
C ASP A 259 28.72 0.36 -12.44
N GLN A 260 29.87 0.00 -11.88
CA GLN A 260 30.88 0.94 -11.37
C GLN A 260 31.46 1.89 -12.43
N ASN A 261 31.23 1.62 -13.72
CA ASN A 261 31.64 2.47 -14.83
C ASN A 261 30.45 3.30 -15.37
N GLY A 262 29.32 3.33 -14.65
CA GLY A 262 28.11 4.04 -15.03
C GLY A 262 27.30 3.38 -16.15
N ARG A 263 27.67 2.17 -16.62
CA ARG A 263 26.93 1.48 -17.68
C ARG A 263 25.64 0.89 -17.12
N PHE A 264 24.57 0.97 -17.91
CA PHE A 264 23.29 0.37 -17.60
C PHE A 264 22.84 -0.51 -18.77
N THR A 265 23.01 -1.82 -18.63
CA THR A 265 22.64 -2.79 -19.66
C THR A 265 21.56 -3.76 -19.17
N ALA A 266 20.93 -4.49 -20.09
CA ALA A 266 19.96 -5.52 -19.75
C ALA A 266 20.59 -6.65 -18.91
N GLU A 267 21.87 -6.95 -19.11
CA GLU A 267 22.62 -7.92 -18.32
C GLU A 267 22.77 -7.45 -16.88
N ASN A 268 23.00 -6.16 -16.63
CA ASN A 268 23.03 -5.64 -15.25
C ASN A 268 21.68 -5.84 -14.54
N VAL A 269 20.56 -5.64 -15.27
CA VAL A 269 19.21 -5.89 -14.75
C VAL A 269 19.05 -7.37 -14.40
N ARG A 270 19.34 -8.27 -15.35
CA ARG A 270 19.24 -9.73 -15.18
C ARG A 270 20.06 -10.21 -13.98
N ASP A 271 21.32 -9.79 -13.92
CA ASP A 271 22.28 -10.25 -12.91
C ASP A 271 21.95 -9.76 -11.49
N ASN A 272 21.06 -8.77 -11.37
CA ASN A 272 20.57 -8.24 -10.08
C ASN A 272 19.07 -8.45 -9.86
N TRP A 273 18.39 -9.24 -10.71
CA TRP A 273 16.92 -9.33 -10.69
C TRP A 273 16.36 -9.88 -9.36
N ASP A 274 17.06 -10.82 -8.75
CA ASP A 274 16.70 -11.36 -7.43
C ASP A 274 16.69 -10.26 -6.37
N ARG A 275 17.62 -9.30 -6.45
CA ARG A 275 17.69 -8.15 -5.52
C ARG A 275 16.62 -7.10 -5.81
N VAL A 276 16.23 -6.94 -7.08
CA VAL A 276 15.12 -6.05 -7.47
C VAL A 276 13.79 -6.56 -6.90
N THR A 277 13.62 -7.88 -6.88
CA THR A 277 12.36 -8.54 -6.50
C THR A 277 12.32 -9.06 -5.05
N ASP A 278 13.39 -8.86 -4.28
CA ASP A 278 13.47 -9.28 -2.87
C ASP A 278 12.65 -8.38 -1.93
N PHE A 279 11.61 -8.96 -1.32
CA PHE A 279 10.76 -8.30 -0.32
C PHE A 279 11.23 -8.51 1.13
N ALA A 280 12.38 -9.15 1.38
CA ALA A 280 12.95 -9.26 2.73
C ALA A 280 13.21 -7.87 3.36
N LYS A 281 13.48 -6.87 2.52
CA LYS A 281 13.50 -5.45 2.90
C LYS A 281 12.57 -4.66 1.98
N TYR A 282 11.64 -3.92 2.58
CA TYR A 282 10.65 -3.15 1.84
C TYR A 282 10.37 -1.79 2.48
N THR A 283 9.85 -0.89 1.66
CA THR A 283 9.28 0.40 2.04
C THR A 283 7.77 0.41 1.79
N THR A 284 7.03 1.29 2.46
CA THR A 284 5.58 1.45 2.28
C THR A 284 5.25 2.88 1.88
N PRO A 285 5.64 3.31 0.67
CA PRO A 285 5.42 4.68 0.23
C PRO A 285 3.92 4.99 0.22
N SER A 286 3.54 6.08 0.88
CA SER A 286 2.15 6.49 1.09
C SER A 286 1.73 7.65 0.19
N THR A 287 2.70 8.37 -0.37
CA THR A 287 2.52 9.48 -1.31
C THR A 287 3.43 9.36 -2.53
N ASN A 288 3.07 10.06 -3.61
CA ASN A 288 3.92 10.15 -4.80
C ASN A 288 5.25 10.86 -4.51
N HIS A 289 5.24 11.85 -3.61
CA HIS A 289 6.46 12.54 -3.19
C HIS A 289 7.46 11.59 -2.52
N GLU A 290 7.03 10.83 -1.51
CA GLU A 290 7.87 9.81 -0.84
C GLU A 290 8.43 8.79 -1.84
N ALA A 291 7.62 8.35 -2.80
CA ALA A 291 8.06 7.40 -3.82
C ALA A 291 9.18 7.97 -4.70
N ASN A 292 9.07 9.25 -5.10
CA ASN A 292 9.98 9.93 -6.01
C ASN A 292 11.25 10.46 -5.33
N SER A 293 11.18 10.91 -4.07
CA SER A 293 12.35 11.46 -3.35
C SER A 293 13.50 10.46 -3.29
N LEU A 294 13.22 9.17 -3.07
CA LEU A 294 14.24 8.11 -3.11
C LEU A 294 14.99 8.08 -4.45
N ILE A 295 14.26 8.19 -5.57
CA ILE A 295 14.87 8.12 -6.92
C ILE A 295 15.77 9.34 -7.14
N ILE A 296 15.32 10.53 -6.73
CA ILE A 296 16.08 11.78 -6.85
C ILE A 296 17.34 11.72 -5.98
N GLU A 297 17.23 11.27 -4.72
CA GLU A 297 18.35 11.11 -3.80
C GLU A 297 19.40 10.13 -4.36
N LEU A 298 18.96 8.99 -4.90
CA LEU A 298 19.84 8.02 -5.55
C LEU A 298 20.53 8.62 -6.78
N ALA A 299 19.80 9.35 -7.63
CA ALA A 299 20.38 9.99 -8.80
C ALA A 299 21.47 11.01 -8.43
N ASN A 300 21.19 11.88 -7.45
CA ASN A 300 22.16 12.87 -6.97
C ASN A 300 23.39 12.20 -6.36
N LYS A 301 23.20 11.14 -5.57
CA LYS A 301 24.31 10.39 -4.97
C LYS A 301 25.21 9.80 -6.06
N LEU A 302 24.63 9.15 -7.06
CA LEU A 302 25.40 8.55 -8.16
C LEU A 302 26.13 9.61 -9.00
N GLU A 303 25.52 10.76 -9.25
CA GLU A 303 26.17 11.86 -9.96
C GLU A 303 27.37 12.43 -9.18
N LEU A 304 27.26 12.54 -7.85
CA LEU A 304 28.38 12.94 -6.99
C LEU A 304 29.51 11.91 -7.02
N GLU A 305 29.18 10.63 -6.92
CA GLU A 305 30.16 9.54 -6.99
C GLU A 305 30.88 9.49 -8.36
N GLU A 306 30.16 9.71 -9.47
CA GLU A 306 30.75 9.80 -10.81
C GLU A 306 31.69 11.02 -10.94
N LYS A 307 31.30 12.18 -10.39
CA LYS A 307 32.15 13.39 -10.39
C LYS A 307 33.42 13.19 -9.57
N GLU A 308 33.33 12.58 -8.40
CA GLU A 308 34.48 12.26 -7.54
C GLU A 308 35.42 11.26 -8.22
N ALA A 309 34.87 10.19 -8.82
CA ALA A 309 35.65 9.20 -9.55
C ALA A 309 36.41 9.83 -10.74
N LYS A 310 35.77 10.72 -11.49
CA LYS A 310 36.38 11.44 -12.61
C LYS A 310 37.46 12.44 -12.16
N ALA A 311 37.19 13.21 -11.11
CA ALA A 311 38.16 14.15 -10.55
C ALA A 311 39.44 13.44 -10.06
N ALA A 312 39.29 12.24 -9.52
CA ALA A 312 40.43 11.44 -9.07
C ALA A 312 41.11 10.64 -10.18
N SER A 313 40.41 10.22 -11.25
CA SER A 313 41.05 9.58 -12.41
C SER A 313 41.94 10.54 -13.20
N ASP A 314 41.62 11.83 -13.19
CA ASP A 314 42.41 12.88 -13.84
C ASP A 314 43.60 13.34 -12.99
N SER A 315 43.76 12.81 -11.77
CA SER A 315 44.83 13.17 -10.83
C SER A 315 46.03 12.23 -10.95
N SER A 316 47.25 12.78 -11.02
CA SER A 316 48.50 12.03 -10.90
C SER A 316 48.95 11.82 -9.44
N ASP A 317 48.19 12.32 -8.47
CA ASP A 317 48.47 12.17 -7.05
C ASP A 317 48.09 10.76 -6.56
N PRO A 318 49.05 9.96 -6.08
CA PRO A 318 48.79 8.63 -5.52
C PRO A 318 47.74 8.65 -4.40
N VAL A 319 47.68 9.73 -3.60
CA VAL A 319 46.70 9.86 -2.51
C VAL A 319 45.29 10.07 -3.06
N ALA A 320 45.13 10.83 -4.15
CA ALA A 320 43.85 11.01 -4.82
C ALA A 320 43.36 9.69 -5.47
N LEU A 321 44.27 8.91 -6.06
CA LEU A 321 43.98 7.59 -6.61
C LEU A 321 43.66 6.54 -5.53
N ALA A 322 44.29 6.61 -4.37
CA ALA A 322 43.97 5.73 -3.25
C ALA A 322 42.60 6.05 -2.63
N LYS A 323 42.17 7.32 -2.64
CA LYS A 323 40.84 7.72 -2.13
C LYS A 323 39.66 7.18 -2.95
N THR A 324 39.87 6.79 -4.20
CA THR A 324 38.82 6.16 -5.03
C THR A 324 38.74 4.65 -4.89
N PHE A 325 39.72 4.04 -4.22
CA PHE A 325 39.70 2.61 -3.97
C PHE A 325 38.62 2.26 -2.96
N LYS A 326 37.52 1.67 -3.43
CA LYS A 326 36.54 1.01 -2.57
C LYS A 326 36.89 -0.47 -2.48
N GLY A 327 37.26 -0.93 -1.28
CA GLY A 327 37.45 -2.34 -1.01
C GLY A 327 36.15 -3.12 -1.24
N LYS A 328 36.26 -4.41 -1.56
CA LYS A 328 35.07 -5.28 -1.56
C LYS A 328 34.55 -5.39 -0.12
N PRO A 329 33.22 -5.30 0.11
CA PRO A 329 32.65 -5.60 1.42
C PRO A 329 33.09 -7.00 1.87
N LEU A 330 33.58 -7.09 3.10
CA LEU A 330 34.04 -8.34 3.69
C LEU A 330 33.12 -8.73 4.83
N GLU A 331 32.83 -10.02 4.90
CA GLU A 331 31.95 -10.57 5.92
C GLU A 331 32.78 -11.25 7.02
N PHE A 332 32.58 -10.81 8.26
CA PHE A 332 33.18 -11.42 9.43
C PHE A 332 32.09 -12.05 10.29
N LYS A 333 32.15 -13.36 10.48
CA LYS A 333 31.22 -14.11 11.31
C LYS A 333 31.90 -14.48 12.63
N TYR A 334 31.19 -14.30 13.73
CA TYR A 334 31.65 -14.71 15.04
C TYR A 334 30.50 -15.23 15.90
N THR A 335 30.89 -15.98 16.91
CA THR A 335 30.04 -16.57 17.94
C THR A 335 30.51 -16.17 19.32
N GLU A 336 29.75 -16.54 20.33
CA GLU A 336 30.07 -16.34 21.75
C GLU A 336 31.44 -16.95 22.07
N ARG A 337 31.77 -18.09 21.45
CA ARG A 337 33.08 -18.74 21.54
C ARG A 337 34.23 -17.81 21.17
N ASP A 338 34.11 -17.07 20.07
CA ASP A 338 35.17 -16.19 19.58
C ASP A 338 35.37 -15.00 20.51
N ALA A 339 34.27 -14.45 21.03
CA ALA A 339 34.29 -13.38 22.03
C ALA A 339 34.94 -13.83 23.35
N ILE A 340 34.63 -15.04 23.84
CA ILE A 340 35.22 -15.61 25.06
C ILE A 340 36.71 -15.88 24.86
N ILE A 341 37.12 -16.45 23.72
CA ILE A 341 38.54 -16.69 23.41
C ILE A 341 39.31 -15.37 23.38
N TYR A 342 38.74 -14.32 22.79
CA TYR A 342 39.35 -13.00 22.80
C TYR A 342 39.47 -12.44 24.22
N ALA A 343 38.42 -12.51 25.03
CA ALA A 343 38.42 -12.05 26.42
C ALA A 343 39.52 -12.75 27.24
N LEU A 344 39.64 -14.07 27.14
CA LEU A 344 40.74 -14.83 27.75
C LEU A 344 42.10 -14.38 27.23
N GLY A 345 42.23 -14.16 25.92
CA GLY A 345 43.47 -13.72 25.28
C GLY A 345 43.98 -12.36 25.74
N VAL A 346 43.08 -11.44 26.13
CA VAL A 346 43.43 -10.12 26.68
C VAL A 346 43.47 -10.10 28.21
N GLY A 347 43.40 -11.26 28.86
CA GLY A 347 43.65 -11.41 30.30
C GLY A 347 42.41 -11.40 31.19
N VAL A 348 41.20 -11.49 30.65
CA VAL A 348 39.98 -11.67 31.44
C VAL A 348 40.03 -13.06 32.10
N SER A 349 39.78 -13.12 33.42
CA SER A 349 39.90 -14.35 34.21
C SER A 349 38.66 -14.64 35.04
N THR A 350 38.34 -15.92 35.22
CA THR A 350 37.28 -16.40 36.11
C THR A 350 37.57 -16.16 37.59
N GLN A 351 38.83 -15.82 37.93
CA GLN A 351 39.24 -15.46 39.29
C GLN A 351 38.84 -14.03 39.69
N GLN A 352 38.41 -13.21 38.73
CA GLN A 352 37.99 -11.84 38.96
C GLN A 352 36.46 -11.78 39.09
N GLU A 353 35.98 -11.19 40.18
CA GLU A 353 34.56 -11.03 40.44
C GLU A 353 33.90 -10.20 39.32
N GLY A 354 32.73 -10.63 38.85
CA GLY A 354 32.01 -9.96 37.78
C GLY A 354 32.52 -10.22 36.36
N HIS A 355 33.58 -11.01 36.17
CA HIS A 355 34.09 -11.34 34.82
C HIS A 355 33.38 -12.53 34.17
N LEU A 356 32.53 -13.25 34.91
CA LEU A 356 31.79 -14.39 34.37
C LEU A 356 30.87 -14.00 33.20
N LYS A 357 30.34 -12.77 33.21
CA LYS A 357 29.54 -12.22 32.10
C LYS A 357 30.31 -12.05 30.78
N LEU A 358 31.64 -12.10 30.81
CA LEU A 358 32.50 -12.04 29.62
C LEU A 358 33.03 -13.42 29.18
N LEU A 359 32.90 -14.42 30.06
CA LEU A 359 33.54 -15.73 29.92
C LEU A 359 32.55 -16.90 29.86
N PHE A 360 31.26 -16.65 30.09
CA PHE A 360 30.22 -17.66 30.13
C PHE A 360 28.94 -17.19 29.44
N GLU A 361 28.62 -17.81 28.32
CA GLU A 361 27.52 -17.48 27.43
C GLU A 361 26.13 -17.70 28.06
N LEU A 362 26.01 -18.57 29.07
CA LEU A 362 24.76 -18.84 29.79
C LEU A 362 24.62 -18.03 31.08
N SER A 363 25.45 -17.02 31.30
CA SER A 363 25.41 -16.18 32.52
C SER A 363 24.16 -15.31 32.65
N GLY A 364 23.29 -15.25 31.65
CA GLY A 364 22.09 -14.40 31.61
C GLY A 364 22.39 -12.91 31.35
N GLU A 365 23.62 -12.48 31.64
CA GLU A 365 24.14 -11.12 31.41
C GLU A 365 25.33 -11.13 30.44
N PHE A 366 25.46 -12.16 29.60
CA PHE A 366 26.62 -12.30 28.73
C PHE A 366 26.81 -11.10 27.80
N GLU A 367 28.02 -10.53 27.80
CA GLU A 367 28.37 -9.38 26.98
C GLU A 367 29.72 -9.60 26.28
N VAL A 368 29.89 -8.98 25.12
CA VAL A 368 31.14 -9.01 24.36
C VAL A 368 32.03 -7.86 24.81
N LEU A 369 33.29 -8.16 25.13
CA LEU A 369 34.26 -7.13 25.49
C LEU A 369 34.38 -6.12 24.33
N PRO A 370 34.13 -4.81 24.54
CA PRO A 370 34.04 -3.83 23.45
C PRO A 370 35.25 -3.81 22.51
N THR A 371 36.44 -4.03 23.03
CA THR A 371 37.69 -4.05 22.26
C THR A 371 37.76 -5.21 21.25
N PHE A 372 36.89 -6.22 21.37
CA PHE A 372 36.71 -7.26 20.35
C PHE A 372 36.38 -6.67 18.97
N GLY A 373 35.77 -5.48 18.91
CA GLY A 373 35.46 -4.77 17.67
C GLY A 373 36.68 -4.49 16.77
N VAL A 374 37.90 -4.52 17.34
CA VAL A 374 39.15 -4.43 16.57
C VAL A 374 39.38 -5.66 15.69
N ILE A 375 38.95 -6.85 16.13
CA ILE A 375 39.20 -8.12 15.41
C ILE A 375 38.52 -8.17 14.04
N PRO A 376 37.20 -7.91 13.91
CA PRO A 376 36.56 -7.81 12.60
C PRO A 376 37.18 -6.74 11.70
N ALA A 377 37.55 -5.59 12.27
CA ALA A 377 38.16 -4.48 11.52
C ALA A 377 39.54 -4.86 10.95
N PHE A 378 40.36 -5.55 11.74
CA PHE A 378 41.67 -6.03 11.29
C PHE A 378 41.58 -7.12 10.24
N ALA A 379 40.63 -8.04 10.36
CA ALA A 379 40.37 -9.05 9.34
C ALA A 379 40.09 -8.37 7.98
N CYS A 380 39.29 -7.29 8.00
CA CYS A 380 39.00 -6.51 6.80
C CYS A 380 40.24 -5.75 6.27
N LEU A 381 41.03 -5.16 7.17
CA LEU A 381 42.25 -4.43 6.80
C LEU A 381 43.26 -5.36 6.12
N HIS A 382 43.49 -6.56 6.66
CA HIS A 382 44.49 -7.49 6.12
C HIS A 382 44.16 -7.98 4.71
N GLU A 383 42.87 -8.19 4.42
CA GLU A 383 42.41 -8.69 3.13
C GLU A 383 42.34 -7.58 2.06
N SER A 384 42.08 -6.32 2.47
CA SER A 384 42.01 -5.15 1.57
C SER A 384 43.34 -4.40 1.37
N THR A 385 44.23 -4.39 2.36
CA THR A 385 45.45 -3.54 2.37
C THR A 385 46.65 -4.21 1.70
N LEU A 386 46.69 -5.54 1.65
CA LEU A 386 47.85 -6.26 1.09
C LEU A 386 47.79 -6.48 -0.43
N LYS A 387 46.66 -6.16 -1.07
CA LYS A 387 46.50 -6.23 -2.53
C LYS A 387 45.60 -5.10 -3.04
N GLY A 388 46.21 -4.10 -3.70
CA GLY A 388 45.50 -3.37 -4.75
C GLY A 388 45.10 -1.92 -4.49
N ILE A 389 45.65 -1.23 -3.49
CA ILE A 389 45.51 0.23 -3.41
C ILE A 389 46.29 0.86 -4.59
N PRO A 390 45.62 1.53 -5.55
CA PRO A 390 46.30 2.12 -6.70
C PRO A 390 47.31 3.18 -6.26
N GLY A 391 48.50 3.18 -6.88
CA GLY A 391 49.55 4.14 -6.58
C GLY A 391 50.44 3.79 -5.38
N PHE A 392 50.12 2.75 -4.60
CA PHE A 392 50.92 2.33 -3.45
C PHE A 392 51.38 0.87 -3.56
N LYS A 393 52.69 0.65 -3.47
CA LYS A 393 53.28 -0.68 -3.25
C LYS A 393 53.54 -0.85 -1.76
N ILE A 394 52.62 -1.53 -1.08
CA ILE A 394 52.74 -1.79 0.35
C ILE A 394 53.55 -3.08 0.53
N ASP A 395 54.71 -2.96 1.19
CA ASP A 395 55.53 -4.10 1.60
C ASP A 395 55.07 -4.57 2.99
N PRO A 396 54.41 -5.73 3.12
CA PRO A 396 53.91 -6.22 4.42
C PRO A 396 55.00 -6.36 5.47
N THR A 397 56.26 -6.58 5.06
CA THR A 397 57.38 -6.76 5.99
C THR A 397 57.84 -5.45 6.63
N LYS A 398 57.33 -4.31 6.14
CA LYS A 398 57.66 -2.96 6.60
C LYS A 398 56.48 -2.24 7.26
N ILE A 399 55.37 -2.94 7.51
CA ILE A 399 54.21 -2.39 8.19
C ILE A 399 54.35 -2.60 9.69
N LEU A 400 54.34 -1.50 10.44
CA LEU A 400 54.17 -1.51 11.88
C LEU A 400 52.78 -0.97 12.21
N HIS A 401 51.99 -1.74 12.96
CA HIS A 401 50.76 -1.21 13.54
C HIS A 401 51.12 -0.29 14.71
N GLY A 402 51.09 1.02 14.48
CA GLY A 402 51.52 2.03 15.45
C GLY A 402 50.41 2.54 16.37
N GLU A 403 49.20 2.72 15.83
CA GLU A 403 48.07 3.34 16.54
C GLU A 403 46.75 2.63 16.22
N GLN A 404 45.82 2.59 17.18
CA GLN A 404 44.48 2.03 17.05
C GLN A 404 43.44 2.99 17.64
N TYR A 405 42.38 3.24 16.88
CA TYR A 405 41.17 3.90 17.36
C TYR A 405 39.97 2.99 17.14
N LEU A 406 39.07 2.90 18.11
CA LEU A 406 37.82 2.14 18.00
C LEU A 406 36.69 2.99 18.59
N GLU A 407 35.60 3.10 17.83
CA GLU A 407 34.36 3.71 18.28
C GLU A 407 33.20 2.76 17.99
N LEU A 408 32.37 2.52 19.01
CA LEU A 408 31.19 1.67 18.92
C LEU A 408 29.94 2.54 19.09
N TYR A 409 29.14 2.65 18.03
CA TYR A 409 27.83 3.32 18.10
C TYR A 409 26.79 2.50 18.88
N THR A 410 26.97 1.19 18.91
CA THR A 410 26.12 0.22 19.61
C THR A 410 26.98 -0.94 20.13
N PRO A 411 26.64 -1.54 21.29
CA PRO A 411 27.34 -2.73 21.78
C PRO A 411 27.30 -3.88 20.77
N LEU A 412 28.34 -4.71 20.78
CA LEU A 412 28.42 -5.90 19.92
C LEU A 412 27.50 -7.00 20.47
N PRO A 413 26.67 -7.64 19.63
CA PRO A 413 25.85 -8.76 20.07
C PRO A 413 26.71 -9.98 20.44
N PRO A 414 26.20 -10.95 21.22
CA PRO A 414 26.93 -12.18 21.58
C PRO A 414 27.45 -13.00 20.39
N SER A 415 26.73 -12.97 19.28
CA SER A 415 27.10 -13.58 18.00
C SER A 415 26.57 -12.75 16.85
N GLY A 416 27.20 -12.85 15.68
CA GLY A 416 26.75 -12.05 14.55
C GLY A 416 27.57 -12.21 13.28
N LYS A 417 27.02 -11.60 12.24
CA LYS A 417 27.64 -11.46 10.92
C LYS A 417 27.82 -9.96 10.64
N LEU A 418 29.06 -9.51 10.66
CA LEU A 418 29.45 -8.12 10.40
C LEU A 418 29.87 -7.98 8.94
N THR A 419 29.61 -6.82 8.36
CA THR A 419 29.99 -6.50 6.97
C THR A 419 30.74 -5.17 6.95
N SER A 420 31.96 -5.15 6.42
CA SER A 420 32.68 -3.90 6.16
C SER A 420 32.00 -3.12 5.02
N LYS A 421 31.98 -1.80 5.15
CA LYS A 421 31.41 -0.90 4.15
C LYS A 421 32.50 -0.18 3.39
#